data_AF-A0A7J4IW75-F1
#
_entry.id   AF-A0A7J4IW75-F1
#
_cell.length_a   1.000
_cell.length_b   1.000
_cell.length_c   1.000
_cell.angle_alpha   90.00
_cell.angle_beta   90.00
_cell.angle_gamma   90.00
#
_symmetry.space_group_name_H-M   'P 1'
#
loop_
_entity.id
_entity.type
_entity.pdbx_description
1 polymer ?
#
loop_
_entity_poly.entity_id
_entity_poly.type
_entity_poly.pdbx_seq_one_letter_code
_entity_poly.pdbx_strand_id
1 'polypeptide(L)' 'MQTKTIKQEVKINAKPSEVYEALMDSGKHSEFTRASASISKKVNGKISAYDGYIDGKNIELVKGKKIVQKWR' A
#
# COMPACT_ATOMS: atom_id res chain seq x y z
N MET A 1 15.64 -1.55 19.98
CA MET A 1 16.23 -1.48 18.62
C MET A 1 16.03 -0.08 18.09
N GLN A 2 17.07 0.53 17.50
CA GLN A 2 16.98 1.88 16.92
C GLN A 2 16.44 1.77 15.50
N THR A 3 15.34 2.47 15.19
CA THR A 3 14.78 2.53 13.84
C THR A 3 15.39 3.68 13.05
N LYS A 4 15.46 3.54 11.72
CA LYS A 4 15.89 4.60 10.81
C LYS A 4 14.78 4.91 9.81
N THR A 5 14.71 6.15 9.35
CA THR A 5 13.76 6.55 8.31
C THR A 5 14.30 6.16 6.94
N ILE A 6 13.52 5.39 6.18
CA ILE A 6 13.79 5.08 4.77
C ILE A 6 13.03 6.10 3.92
N LYS A 7 13.72 6.73 2.96
CA LYS A 7 13.13 7.66 1.97
C LYS A 7 13.50 7.17 0.58
N GLN A 8 12.49 6.93 -0.26
CA GLN A 8 12.66 6.50 -1.64
C GLN A 8 11.73 7.31 -2.54
N GLU A 9 12.25 7.75 -3.69
CA GLU A 9 11.48 8.43 -4.73
C GLU A 9 11.70 7.72 -6.07
N VAL A 10 10.60 7.49 -6.78
CA VAL A 10 10.59 6.86 -8.10
C VAL A 10 9.56 7.57 -8.97
N LYS A 11 9.90 7.80 -10.25
CA LYS A 11 8.95 8.29 -11.25
C LYS A 11 8.37 7.11 -12.02
N ILE A 12 7.05 6.99 -12.03
CA ILE A 12 6.32 5.93 -12.74
C ILE A 12 5.55 6.59 -13.89
N ASN A 13 5.71 6.07 -15.11
CA ASN A 13 4.98 6.55 -16.28
C ASN A 13 3.54 5.99 -16.31
N ALA A 14 2.71 6.42 -15.36
CA ALA A 14 1.31 6.02 -15.21
C ALA A 14 0.50 7.17 -14.59
N LYS A 15 -0.84 7.13 -14.70
CA LYS A 15 -1.68 8.13 -14.03
C LYS A 15 -1.62 7.94 -12.51
N PRO A 16 -1.66 9.02 -11.70
CA PRO A 16 -1.67 8.92 -10.24
C PRO A 16 -2.78 8.01 -9.69
N SER A 17 -3.95 7.99 -10.35
CA SER A 17 -5.07 7.12 -10.01
C SER A 17 -4.76 5.64 -10.21
N GLU A 18 -4.01 5.29 -11.26
CA GLU A 18 -3.65 3.90 -11.57
C GLU A 18 -2.63 3.37 -10.57
N VAL A 19 -1.62 4.18 -10.22
CA VAL A 19 -0.65 3.85 -9.17
C VAL A 19 -1.35 3.68 -7.83
N TYR A 20 -2.25 4.60 -7.50
CA TYR A 20 -3.04 4.52 -6.27
C TYR A 20 -3.88 3.25 -6.21
N GLU A 21 -4.55 2.90 -7.31
CA GLU A 21 -5.34 1.67 -7.38
C GLU A 21 -4.48 0.42 -7.31
N ALA A 22 -3.32 0.38 -7.96
CA ALA A 22 -2.39 -0.75 -7.85
C ALA A 22 -2.01 -0.99 -6.38
N LEU A 23 -1.72 0.07 -5.62
CA LEU A 23 -1.34 -0.03 -4.22
C LEU A 23 -2.50 -0.34 -3.26
N MET A 24 -3.74 0.06 -3.60
CA MET A 24 -4.90 -0.02 -2.69
C MET A 24 -5.91 -1.11 -3.05
N ASP A 25 -5.79 -1.72 -4.22
CA ASP A 25 -6.65 -2.81 -4.67
C ASP A 25 -5.97 -4.15 -4.44
N SER A 26 -6.57 -5.02 -3.62
CA SER A 26 -6.04 -6.35 -3.31
C SER A 26 -5.71 -7.18 -4.56
N GLY A 27 -6.57 -7.12 -5.58
CA GLY A 27 -6.39 -7.90 -6.81
C GLY A 27 -5.20 -7.40 -7.61
N LYS A 28 -5.18 -6.09 -7.92
CA LYS A 28 -4.05 -5.47 -8.64
C LYS A 28 -2.74 -5.60 -7.86
N HIS A 29 -2.79 -5.44 -6.53
CA HIS A 29 -1.62 -5.56 -5.68
C HIS A 29 -1.04 -6.97 -5.70
N SER A 30 -1.91 -7.98 -5.65
CA SER A 30 -1.46 -9.37 -5.71
C SER A 30 -0.89 -9.72 -7.08
N GLU A 31 -1.47 -9.17 -8.16
CA GLU A 31 -1.02 -9.39 -9.52
C GLU A 31 0.43 -8.91 -9.75
N PHE A 32 0.77 -7.69 -9.31
CA PHE A 32 2.12 -7.16 -9.56
C PHE A 32 3.16 -7.65 -8.54
N THR A 33 2.76 -7.97 -7.30
CA THR A 33 3.69 -8.53 -6.29
C THR A 33 3.88 -10.03 -6.43
N ARG A 34 2.99 -10.71 -7.17
CA ARG A 34 2.91 -12.18 -7.26
C ARG A 34 2.74 -12.88 -5.90
N ALA A 35 2.19 -12.17 -4.93
CA ALA A 35 1.93 -12.66 -3.59
C ALA A 35 0.55 -12.20 -3.15
N SER A 36 -0.10 -12.90 -2.22
CA SER A 36 -1.43 -12.52 -1.78
C SER A 36 -1.43 -11.20 -1.01
N ALA A 37 -2.42 -10.36 -1.30
CA ALA A 37 -2.65 -9.10 -0.61
C ALA A 37 -4.13 -8.95 -0.24
N SER A 38 -4.39 -8.41 0.95
CA SER A 38 -5.72 -8.08 1.47
C SER A 38 -5.71 -6.66 1.98
N ILE A 39 -6.24 -5.74 1.19
CA ILE A 39 -6.17 -4.30 1.44
C ILE A 39 -7.58 -3.74 1.55
N SER A 40 -7.91 -3.20 2.72
CA SER A 40 -9.14 -2.44 2.89
C SER A 40 -9.01 -1.05 2.27
N LYS A 41 -10.02 -0.57 1.53
CA LYS A 41 -10.04 0.80 0.97
C LYS A 41 -10.62 1.85 1.94
N LYS A 42 -10.71 1.53 3.24
CA LYS A 42 -11.24 2.40 4.29
C LYS A 42 -10.12 2.91 5.19
N VAL A 43 -10.28 4.14 5.70
CA VAL A 43 -9.46 4.66 6.81
C VAL A 43 -9.69 3.77 8.03
N ASN A 44 -8.62 3.46 8.77
CA ASN A 44 -8.57 2.43 9.83
C ASN A 44 -8.83 0.99 9.37
N GLY A 45 -8.99 0.76 8.07
CA GLY A 45 -9.06 -0.58 7.50
C GLY A 45 -7.71 -1.30 7.60
N LYS A 46 -7.74 -2.62 7.78
CA LYS A 46 -6.55 -3.46 7.83
C LYS A 46 -5.94 -3.64 6.43
N ILE A 47 -4.63 -3.82 6.41
CA ILE A 47 -3.88 -4.22 5.21
C ILE A 47 -3.02 -5.43 5.55
N SER A 48 -2.84 -6.30 4.56
CA SER A 48 -1.87 -7.37 4.57
C SER A 48 -1.33 -7.56 3.16
N ALA A 49 -0.04 -7.81 3.02
CA ALA A 49 0.63 -8.00 1.72
C ALA A 49 1.77 -9.02 1.85
N TYR A 50 2.24 -9.53 0.70
CA TYR A 50 3.32 -10.51 0.62
C TYR A 50 3.03 -11.78 1.43
N ASP A 51 1.88 -12.40 1.21
CA ASP A 51 1.47 -13.65 1.88
C ASP A 51 1.43 -13.56 3.41
N GLY A 52 1.05 -12.37 3.91
CA GLY A 52 0.96 -12.11 5.34
C GLY A 52 2.26 -11.68 6.00
N TYR A 53 3.35 -11.54 5.24
CA TYR A 53 4.62 -11.00 5.76
C TYR A 53 4.46 -9.55 6.26
N ILE A 54 3.66 -8.76 5.56
CA ILE A 54 3.29 -7.41 5.97
C ILE A 54 1.89 -7.43 6.56
N ASP A 55 1.76 -6.83 7.75
CA ASP A 55 0.47 -6.50 8.35
C ASP A 55 0.42 -5.03 8.75
N GLY A 56 -0.78 -4.46 8.78
CA GLY A 56 -0.92 -3.05 9.07
C GLY A 56 -2.34 -2.51 9.02
N LYS A 57 -2.42 -1.18 9.01
CA LYS A 57 -3.69 -0.47 8.81
C LYS A 57 -3.50 0.87 8.07
N ASN A 58 -4.53 1.29 7.36
CA ASN A 58 -4.59 2.62 6.77
C ASN A 58 -4.88 3.67 7.85
N ILE A 59 -4.15 4.78 7.81
CA ILE A 59 -4.32 5.92 8.72
C ILE A 59 -4.98 7.10 8.01
N GLU A 60 -4.59 7.35 6.76
CA GLU A 60 -5.12 8.45 5.95
C GLU A 60 -5.12 8.02 4.49
N LEU A 61 -6.20 8.31 3.77
CA LEU A 61 -6.38 7.96 2.37
C LEU A 61 -6.94 9.17 1.62
N VAL A 62 -6.19 9.70 0.66
CA VAL A 62 -6.65 10.70 -0.29
C VAL A 62 -6.56 10.08 -1.68
N LYS A 63 -7.72 9.73 -2.24
CA LYS A 63 -7.82 8.98 -3.50
C LYS A 63 -6.98 9.64 -4.60
N GLY A 64 -6.07 8.86 -5.19
CA GLY A 64 -5.19 9.30 -6.29
C GLY A 64 -4.08 10.29 -5.90
N LYS A 65 -3.88 10.57 -4.61
CA LYS A 65 -2.92 11.57 -4.14
C LYS A 65 -2.02 11.10 -3.00
N LYS A 66 -2.58 10.44 -1.98
CA LYS A 66 -1.85 10.13 -0.74
C LYS A 66 -2.38 8.87 -0.06
N ILE A 67 -1.45 8.02 0.38
CA ILE A 67 -1.72 6.84 1.20
C ILE A 67 -0.81 6.93 2.41
N VAL A 68 -1.37 6.88 3.62
CA VAL A 68 -0.61 6.77 4.87
C VAL A 68 -1.02 5.50 5.56
N GLN A 69 -0.05 4.64 5.83
CA GLN A 69 -0.25 3.32 6.41
C GLN A 69 0.70 3.13 7.58
N LYS A 70 0.23 2.39 8.58
CA LYS A 70 1.07 1.84 9.63
C LYS A 70 1.37 0.39 9.28
N TRP A 71 2.64 0.06 9.23
CA TRP A 71 3.17 -1.27 8.92
C TRP A 71 3.75 -1.88 10.20
N ARG A 72 3.65 -3.20 10.33
CA ARG A 72 4.26 -4.01 11.38
C ARG A 72 5.14 -5.08 10.75
#